data_AF-A0A8B3BSD9-F1
#
_entry.id   AF-A0A8B3BSD9-F1
#
_cell.length_a   1.000
_cell.length_b   1.000
_cell.length_c   1.000
_cell.angle_alpha   90.00
_cell.angle_beta   90.00
_cell.angle_gamma   90.00
#
_symmetry.space_group_name_H-M   'P 1'
#
loop_
_entity.id
_entity.type
_entity.pdbx_description
1 polymer ?
#
loop_
_entity_poly.entity_id
_entity_poly.type
_entity_poly.pdbx_seq_one_letter_code
_entity_poly.pdbx_strand_id
1 'polypeptide(L)'
;NSYKYLVKYQQYSIVGSALMIAVVIYCYFTKNVYSKVEKIITACILGMIVAFYATLIGVGGPDWGETGKAFVSFQIPAGGLATALAFISTNAAVTTGIYSTYLGKEKKWKKEDLFNGVMLTDAVIHIISVVLITGSIILVGAIVLHPTGQKITAPAQLAEMLVPIMGNAAKYIMGVALLGAGFSSLLGNTQRGMVLLSAGFDKDTALESKAIRVGCLICLIVTMIICYSYGGSPTQLILMANVATSIATPVAGLFILLLLWRKDVNEGYKKPTALRICMTISYIFVLFMTFSALKTQIPNLIQSITSLF
;
A
#
# COMPACT_ATOMS: atom_id res chain seq x y z
N ASN A 1 -9.63 -32.38 -17.22
CA ASN A 1 -10.30 -31.72 -16.08
C ASN A 1 -9.68 -30.38 -15.71
N SER A 2 -8.36 -30.26 -15.50
CA SER A 2 -7.69 -29.02 -15.08
C SER A 2 -7.90 -27.81 -15.99
N TYR A 3 -8.01 -28.00 -17.30
CA TYR A 3 -8.28 -26.91 -18.26
C TYR A 3 -9.67 -26.28 -18.09
N LYS A 4 -10.71 -27.10 -17.84
CA LYS A 4 -12.06 -26.60 -17.52
C LYS A 4 -12.09 -25.83 -16.21
N TYR A 5 -11.30 -26.26 -15.21
CA TYR A 5 -11.17 -25.54 -13.94
C TYR A 5 -10.46 -24.20 -14.11
N LEU A 6 -9.37 -24.14 -14.89
CA LEU A 6 -8.66 -22.90 -15.20
C LEU A 6 -9.54 -21.90 -15.94
N VAL A 7 -10.29 -22.35 -16.96
CA VAL A 7 -11.25 -21.50 -17.69
C VAL A 7 -12.35 -20.99 -16.77
N LYS A 8 -12.92 -21.84 -15.89
CA LYS A 8 -13.92 -21.41 -14.90
C LYS A 8 -13.33 -20.39 -13.92
N TYR A 9 -12.11 -20.62 -13.43
CA TYR A 9 -11.44 -19.75 -12.47
C TYR A 9 -11.13 -18.37 -13.07
N GLN A 10 -10.66 -18.34 -14.32
CA GLN A 10 -10.42 -17.11 -15.07
C GLN A 10 -11.74 -16.36 -15.34
N GLN A 11 -12.82 -17.09 -15.65
CA GLN A 11 -14.14 -16.51 -15.83
C GLN A 11 -14.71 -15.91 -14.53
N TYR A 12 -14.59 -16.60 -13.38
CA TYR A 12 -14.98 -16.04 -12.08
C TYR A 12 -14.13 -14.84 -11.67
N SER A 13 -12.83 -14.87 -11.97
CA SER A 13 -11.93 -13.74 -11.72
C SER A 13 -12.37 -12.50 -12.51
N ILE A 14 -12.67 -12.64 -13.80
CA ILE A 14 -13.12 -11.54 -14.67
C ILE A 14 -14.45 -10.95 -14.20
N VAL A 15 -15.41 -11.81 -13.83
CA VAL A 15 -16.71 -11.35 -13.31
C VAL A 15 -16.54 -10.59 -11.99
N GLY A 16 -15.69 -11.11 -11.08
CA GLY A 16 -15.40 -10.47 -9.81
C GLY A 16 -14.71 -9.10 -9.98
N SER A 17 -13.70 -9.00 -10.83
CA SER A 17 -13.01 -7.74 -11.11
C SER A 17 -13.91 -6.74 -11.85
N ALA A 18 -14.75 -7.19 -12.78
CA ALA A 18 -15.73 -6.33 -13.46
C ALA A 18 -16.77 -5.76 -12.48
N LEU A 19 -17.31 -6.60 -11.58
CA LEU A 19 -18.20 -6.15 -10.52
C LEU A 19 -17.50 -5.13 -9.62
N MET A 20 -16.23 -5.38 -9.28
CA MET A 20 -15.49 -4.43 -8.45
C MET A 20 -15.29 -3.08 -9.13
N ILE A 21 -14.93 -3.08 -10.41
CA ILE A 21 -14.78 -1.84 -11.17
C ILE A 21 -16.12 -1.10 -11.28
N ALA A 22 -17.24 -1.81 -11.47
CA ALA A 22 -18.57 -1.19 -11.48
C ALA A 22 -18.89 -0.49 -10.14
N VAL A 23 -18.59 -1.12 -9.00
CA VAL A 23 -18.78 -0.51 -7.68
C VAL A 23 -17.85 0.70 -7.48
N VAL A 24 -16.59 0.63 -7.91
CA VAL A 24 -15.64 1.75 -7.85
C VAL A 24 -16.14 2.93 -8.68
N ILE A 25 -16.61 2.68 -9.91
CA ILE A 25 -17.22 3.70 -10.78
C ILE A 25 -18.44 4.32 -10.10
N TYR A 26 -19.34 3.51 -9.55
CA TYR A 26 -20.50 4.01 -8.81
C TYR A 26 -20.08 4.93 -7.64
N CYS A 27 -19.01 4.60 -6.93
CA CYS A 27 -18.49 5.42 -5.85
C CYS A 27 -17.95 6.78 -6.32
N TYR A 28 -17.40 6.88 -7.54
CA TYR A 28 -16.96 8.17 -8.08
C TYR A 28 -18.10 9.13 -8.42
N PHE A 29 -19.24 8.61 -8.85
CA PHE A 29 -20.38 9.43 -9.26
C PHE A 29 -21.37 9.73 -8.13
N THR A 30 -21.24 9.06 -6.98
CA THR A 30 -22.17 9.21 -5.86
C THR A 30 -21.57 10.04 -4.73
N LYS A 31 -22.24 11.15 -4.37
CA LYS A 31 -21.85 12.00 -3.24
C LYS A 31 -21.93 11.25 -1.91
N ASN A 32 -21.01 11.52 -0.99
CA ASN A 32 -20.93 10.92 0.35
C ASN A 32 -20.76 9.39 0.42
N VAL A 33 -20.56 8.69 -0.69
CA VAL A 33 -20.29 7.24 -0.68
C VAL A 33 -18.88 6.96 -0.17
N TYR A 34 -17.91 7.82 -0.48
CA TYR A 34 -16.53 7.67 0.02
C TYR A 34 -16.48 7.48 1.53
N SER A 35 -17.07 8.38 2.31
CA SER A 35 -17.07 8.28 3.79
C SER A 35 -17.77 7.02 4.31
N LYS A 36 -18.83 6.55 3.62
CA LYS A 36 -19.52 5.30 3.99
C LYS A 36 -18.66 4.08 3.69
N VAL A 37 -17.99 4.06 2.54
CA VAL A 37 -17.17 2.93 2.14
C VAL A 37 -15.85 2.89 2.91
N GLU A 38 -15.27 4.06 3.23
CA GLU A 38 -14.13 4.19 4.13
C GLU A 38 -14.42 3.50 5.46
N LYS A 39 -15.59 3.73 6.08
CA LYS A 39 -15.99 3.05 7.32
C LYS A 39 -16.05 1.53 7.18
N ILE A 40 -16.55 1.02 6.05
CA ILE A 40 -16.61 -0.43 5.77
C ILE A 40 -15.19 -0.98 5.63
N ILE A 41 -14.31 -0.29 4.91
CA ILE A 41 -12.91 -0.68 4.75
C ILE A 41 -12.20 -0.67 6.11
N THR A 42 -12.37 0.38 6.91
CA THR A 42 -11.81 0.46 8.26
C THR A 42 -12.29 -0.70 9.11
N ALA A 43 -13.58 -1.05 9.06
CA ALA A 43 -14.11 -2.22 9.75
C ALA A 43 -13.46 -3.53 9.26
N CYS A 44 -13.24 -3.70 7.95
CA CYS A 44 -12.52 -4.85 7.40
C CYS A 44 -11.06 -4.93 7.89
N ILE A 45 -10.36 -3.79 7.92
CA ILE A 45 -8.98 -3.71 8.42
C ILE A 45 -8.92 -4.06 9.90
N LEU A 46 -9.84 -3.51 10.71
CA LEU A 46 -9.93 -3.82 12.14
C LEU A 46 -10.25 -5.31 12.35
N GLY A 47 -11.17 -5.89 11.58
CA GLY A 47 -11.46 -7.31 11.61
C GLY A 47 -10.23 -8.16 11.26
N MET A 48 -9.43 -7.73 10.29
CA MET A 48 -8.17 -8.39 9.93
C MET A 48 -7.14 -8.32 11.05
N ILE A 49 -6.96 -7.16 11.70
CA ILE A 49 -6.10 -7.00 12.88
C ILE A 49 -6.51 -8.00 13.95
N VAL A 50 -7.79 -7.99 14.31
CA VAL A 50 -8.32 -8.88 15.36
C VAL A 50 -8.09 -10.34 14.97
N ALA A 51 -8.30 -10.72 13.71
CA ALA A 51 -8.07 -12.09 13.25
C ALA A 51 -6.60 -12.52 13.35
N PHE A 52 -5.65 -11.66 12.95
CA PHE A 52 -4.22 -11.97 13.07
C PHE A 52 -3.76 -12.02 14.53
N TYR A 53 -4.22 -11.12 15.40
CA TYR A 53 -3.89 -11.17 16.82
C TYR A 53 -4.55 -12.34 17.54
N ALA A 54 -5.81 -12.67 17.23
CA ALA A 54 -6.47 -13.85 17.75
C ALA A 54 -5.73 -15.12 17.32
N THR A 55 -5.25 -15.15 16.07
CA THR A 55 -4.40 -16.24 15.57
C THR A 55 -3.10 -16.32 16.36
N LEU A 56 -2.39 -15.19 16.49
CA LEU A 56 -1.12 -15.10 17.20
C LEU A 56 -1.23 -15.57 18.66
N ILE A 57 -2.27 -15.12 19.37
CA ILE A 57 -2.53 -15.53 20.77
C ILE A 57 -2.90 -17.01 20.82
N GLY A 58 -3.74 -17.48 19.91
CA GLY A 58 -4.21 -18.86 19.89
C GLY A 58 -3.12 -19.88 19.60
N VAL A 59 -2.06 -19.50 18.86
CA VAL A 59 -0.90 -20.37 18.60
C VAL A 59 0.18 -20.29 19.69
N GLY A 60 -0.08 -19.57 20.80
CA GLY A 60 0.83 -19.46 21.94
C GLY A 60 1.69 -18.19 21.96
N GLY A 61 1.56 -17.32 20.96
CA GLY A 61 2.33 -16.07 20.87
C GLY A 61 3.80 -16.26 20.46
N PRO A 62 4.54 -15.15 20.27
CA PRO A 62 5.96 -15.22 19.97
C PRO A 62 6.79 -15.56 21.21
N ASP A 63 7.96 -16.18 21.00
CA ASP A 63 8.99 -16.22 22.04
C ASP A 63 9.48 -14.78 22.29
N TRP A 64 9.13 -14.23 23.45
CA TRP A 64 9.47 -12.85 23.81
C TRP A 64 10.96 -12.61 23.99
N GLY A 65 11.74 -13.66 24.33
CA GLY A 65 13.19 -13.58 24.46
C GLY A 65 13.88 -13.46 23.10
N GLU A 66 13.53 -14.32 22.14
CA GLU A 66 14.03 -14.23 20.76
C GLU A 66 13.52 -13.00 20.04
N THR A 67 12.23 -12.68 20.20
CA THR A 67 11.63 -11.49 19.60
C THR A 67 12.29 -10.22 20.14
N GLY A 68 12.51 -10.13 21.45
CA GLY A 68 13.21 -9.00 22.07
C GLY A 68 14.64 -8.86 21.55
N LYS A 69 15.38 -9.97 21.41
CA LYS A 69 16.71 -9.97 20.78
C LYS A 69 16.66 -9.52 19.33
N ALA A 70 15.66 -9.95 18.56
CA ALA A 70 15.50 -9.55 17.16
C ALA A 70 15.21 -8.05 17.01
N PHE A 71 14.48 -7.43 17.94
CA PHE A 71 14.22 -5.99 17.93
C PHE A 71 15.47 -5.13 18.12
N VAL A 72 16.49 -5.65 18.81
CA VAL A 72 17.75 -4.94 19.07
C VAL A 72 18.91 -5.44 18.20
N SER A 73 18.72 -6.53 17.46
CA SER A 73 19.71 -7.07 16.54
C SER A 73 19.67 -6.31 15.22
N PHE A 74 20.71 -5.53 14.94
CA PHE A 74 20.90 -4.86 13.65
C PHE A 74 21.47 -5.78 12.56
N GLN A 75 21.47 -7.10 12.79
CA GLN A 75 21.96 -8.08 11.81
C GLN A 75 20.85 -8.47 10.84
N ILE A 76 21.13 -8.31 9.55
CA ILE A 76 20.25 -8.76 8.49
C ILE A 76 20.67 -10.19 8.09
N PRO A 77 19.78 -11.19 8.19
CA PRO A 77 20.09 -12.56 7.77
C PRO A 77 20.57 -12.62 6.31
N ALA A 78 21.44 -13.58 6.01
CA ALA A 78 21.94 -13.80 4.65
C ALA A 78 20.77 -13.98 3.66
N GLY A 79 20.75 -13.19 2.58
CA GLY A 79 19.65 -13.17 1.60
C GLY A 79 18.40 -12.39 2.03
N GLY A 80 18.32 -11.91 3.28
CA GLY A 80 17.17 -11.14 3.81
C GLY A 80 17.17 -9.65 3.44
N LEU A 81 18.30 -9.10 2.99
CA LEU A 81 18.44 -7.68 2.69
C LEU A 81 17.44 -7.19 1.63
N ALA A 82 17.24 -7.97 0.56
CA ALA A 82 16.30 -7.61 -0.49
C ALA A 82 14.85 -7.55 0.04
N THR A 83 14.45 -8.51 0.88
CA THR A 83 13.12 -8.54 1.50
C THR A 83 12.94 -7.39 2.49
N ALA A 84 13.95 -7.11 3.31
CA ALA A 84 13.93 -5.99 4.26
C ALA A 84 13.81 -4.64 3.52
N LEU A 85 14.60 -4.44 2.46
CA LEU A 85 14.50 -3.24 1.62
C LEU A 85 13.14 -3.16 0.92
N ALA A 86 12.65 -4.24 0.31
CA ALA A 86 11.33 -4.23 -0.32
C ALA A 86 10.22 -3.86 0.68
N PHE A 87 10.27 -4.41 1.89
CA PHE A 87 9.36 -4.11 2.97
C PHE A 87 9.40 -2.64 3.38
N ILE A 88 10.59 -2.07 3.63
CA ILE A 88 10.72 -0.66 4.00
C ILE A 88 10.20 0.26 2.88
N SER A 89 10.47 -0.08 1.61
CA SER A 89 10.09 0.73 0.44
C SER A 89 8.57 0.90 0.35
N THR A 90 7.83 -0.19 0.58
CA THR A 90 6.35 -0.16 0.53
C THR A 90 5.72 0.68 1.65
N ASN A 91 6.41 0.85 2.78
CA ASN A 91 5.93 1.66 3.91
C ASN A 91 6.32 3.14 3.79
N ALA A 92 7.43 3.45 3.10
CA ALA A 92 7.92 4.80 2.87
C ALA A 92 7.26 5.49 1.66
N ALA A 93 5.93 5.46 1.56
CA ALA A 93 5.20 5.98 0.41
C ALA A 93 5.14 7.52 0.36
N VAL A 94 6.21 8.14 -0.16
CA VAL A 94 6.36 9.60 -0.27
C VAL A 94 5.21 10.26 -1.06
N THR A 95 4.73 9.62 -2.12
CA THR A 95 3.63 10.12 -2.95
C THR A 95 2.31 10.19 -2.18
N THR A 96 2.08 9.28 -1.22
CA THR A 96 0.95 9.38 -0.29
C THR A 96 1.09 10.61 0.58
N GLY A 97 2.29 10.90 1.09
CA GLY A 97 2.55 12.11 1.89
C GLY A 97 2.22 13.40 1.14
N ILE A 98 2.57 13.50 -0.14
CA ILE A 98 2.20 14.66 -0.99
C ILE A 98 0.69 14.73 -1.13
N TYR A 99 0.04 13.62 -1.45
CA TYR A 99 -1.42 13.56 -1.61
C TYR A 99 -2.18 13.96 -0.33
N SER A 100 -1.67 13.58 0.84
CA SER A 100 -2.25 13.96 2.14
C SER A 100 -2.33 15.48 2.33
N THR A 101 -1.47 16.27 1.68
CA THR A 101 -1.57 17.75 1.73
C THR A 101 -2.81 18.27 1.01
N TYR A 102 -3.22 17.62 -0.09
CA TYR A 102 -4.47 17.94 -0.80
C TYR A 102 -5.69 17.45 -0.01
N LEU A 103 -5.60 16.28 0.63
CA LEU A 103 -6.66 15.80 1.54
C LEU A 103 -6.85 16.73 2.75
N GLY A 104 -5.78 17.31 3.29
CA GLY A 104 -5.89 18.33 4.34
C GLY A 104 -6.70 19.54 3.89
N LYS A 105 -6.51 19.98 2.63
CA LYS A 105 -7.30 21.06 2.02
C LYS A 105 -8.78 20.67 1.86
N GLU A 106 -9.07 19.44 1.43
CA GLU A 106 -10.44 18.90 1.34
C GLU A 106 -11.12 18.85 2.72
N LYS A 107 -10.38 18.44 3.77
CA LYS A 107 -10.84 18.45 5.16
C LYS A 107 -10.92 19.85 5.76
N LYS A 108 -10.57 20.90 5.00
CA LYS A 108 -10.54 22.31 5.42
C LYS A 108 -9.67 22.55 6.66
N TRP A 109 -8.59 21.79 6.79
CA TRP A 109 -7.61 21.99 7.85
C TRP A 109 -6.96 23.36 7.71
N LYS A 110 -6.81 24.05 8.83
CA LYS A 110 -6.17 25.35 8.93
C LYS A 110 -4.77 25.20 9.51
N LYS A 111 -3.96 26.27 9.42
CA LYS A 111 -2.61 26.27 10.00
C LYS A 111 -2.65 26.07 11.52
N GLU A 112 -3.70 26.56 12.16
CA GLU A 112 -3.92 26.39 13.61
C GLU A 112 -4.09 24.91 14.01
N ASP A 113 -4.62 24.07 13.10
CA ASP A 113 -4.79 22.62 13.33
C ASP A 113 -3.46 21.86 13.40
N LEU A 114 -2.37 22.47 12.97
CA LEU A 114 -1.03 21.92 13.16
C LEU A 114 -0.62 21.93 14.65
N PHE A 115 -1.14 22.89 15.42
CA PHE A 115 -0.73 23.14 16.81
C PHE A 115 -1.73 22.63 17.84
N ASN A 116 -2.97 22.32 17.45
CA ASN A 116 -3.98 21.77 18.35
C ASN A 116 -3.81 20.28 18.64
N GLY A 117 -2.81 19.62 18.03
CA GLY A 117 -2.48 18.22 18.26
C GLY A 117 -3.37 17.21 17.54
N VAL A 118 -4.42 17.65 16.82
CA VAL A 118 -5.31 16.74 16.08
C VAL A 118 -4.56 16.04 14.95
N MET A 119 -3.79 16.80 14.15
CA MET A 119 -2.98 16.24 13.07
C MET A 119 -1.90 15.27 13.60
N LEU A 120 -1.30 15.60 14.74
CA LEU A 120 -0.30 14.74 15.37
C LEU A 120 -0.93 13.43 15.86
N THR A 121 -2.09 13.52 16.50
CA THR A 121 -2.82 12.36 17.02
C THR A 121 -3.25 11.44 15.87
N ASP A 122 -3.78 12.00 14.77
CA ASP A 122 -4.13 11.25 13.57
C ASP A 122 -2.92 10.50 12.99
N ALA A 123 -1.78 11.18 12.86
CA ALA A 123 -0.55 10.58 12.37
C ALA A 123 -0.02 9.47 13.30
N VAL A 124 -0.04 9.69 14.63
CA VAL A 124 0.41 8.71 15.61
C VAL A 124 -0.49 7.47 15.62
N ILE A 125 -1.81 7.64 15.62
CA ILE A 125 -2.78 6.53 15.56
C ILE A 125 -2.57 5.74 14.28
N HIS A 126 -2.37 6.42 13.13
CA HIS A 126 -2.09 5.76 11.87
C HIS A 126 -0.79 4.93 11.93
N ILE A 127 0.31 5.51 12.40
CA ILE A 127 1.61 4.81 12.51
C ILE A 127 1.49 3.59 13.44
N ILE A 128 0.90 3.75 14.62
CA ILE A 128 0.70 2.64 15.56
C ILE A 128 -0.15 1.54 14.91
N SER A 129 -1.23 1.89 14.23
CA SER A 129 -2.10 0.92 13.56
C SER A 129 -1.35 0.13 12.48
N VAL A 130 -0.54 0.79 11.66
CA VAL A 130 0.30 0.13 10.64
C VAL A 130 1.31 -0.81 11.29
N VAL A 131 1.99 -0.38 12.36
CA VAL A 131 2.94 -1.22 13.09
C VAL A 131 2.26 -2.45 13.70
N LEU A 132 1.07 -2.30 14.29
CA LEU A 132 0.31 -3.41 14.87
C LEU A 132 -0.12 -4.43 13.81
N ILE A 133 -0.75 -3.96 12.72
CA ILE A 133 -1.15 -4.84 11.60
C ILE A 133 0.07 -5.59 11.09
N THR A 134 1.12 -4.86 10.75
CA THR A 134 2.26 -5.42 10.05
C THR A 134 3.08 -6.34 10.95
N GLY A 135 3.29 -5.96 12.20
CA GLY A 135 3.92 -6.80 13.21
C GLY A 135 3.15 -8.10 13.41
N SER A 136 1.82 -8.05 13.52
CA SER A 136 1.00 -9.26 13.67
C SER A 136 1.13 -10.21 12.46
N ILE A 137 1.13 -9.68 11.23
CA ILE A 137 1.29 -10.50 10.02
C ILE A 137 2.68 -11.13 9.96
N ILE A 138 3.74 -10.37 10.26
CA ILE A 138 5.11 -10.87 10.28
C ILE A 138 5.25 -12.00 11.32
N LEU A 139 4.74 -11.78 12.53
CA LEU A 139 4.82 -12.76 13.61
C LEU A 139 4.02 -14.02 13.30
N VAL A 140 2.79 -13.90 12.78
CA VAL A 140 2.01 -15.07 12.35
C VAL A 140 2.72 -15.78 11.20
N GLY A 141 3.35 -15.05 10.27
CA GLY A 141 4.18 -15.65 9.22
C GLY A 141 5.36 -16.44 9.79
N ALA A 142 6.03 -15.91 10.80
CA ALA A 142 7.16 -16.58 11.45
C ALA A 142 6.74 -17.79 12.29
N ILE A 143 5.58 -17.76 12.96
CA ILE A 143 5.16 -18.81 13.89
C ILE A 143 4.33 -19.90 13.21
N VAL A 144 3.43 -19.51 12.31
CA VAL A 144 2.49 -20.43 11.66
C VAL A 144 3.05 -20.96 10.35
N LEU A 145 3.59 -20.07 9.50
CA LEU A 145 3.95 -20.43 8.14
C LEU A 145 5.39 -20.91 7.99
N HIS A 146 6.34 -20.27 8.68
CA HIS A 146 7.75 -20.65 8.57
C HIS A 146 8.02 -22.12 8.91
N PRO A 147 7.40 -22.73 9.95
CA PRO A 147 7.60 -24.14 10.25
C PRO A 147 7.06 -25.11 9.20
N THR A 148 6.08 -24.69 8.38
CA THR A 148 5.52 -25.55 7.32
C THR A 148 6.38 -25.57 6.06
N GLY A 149 7.37 -24.67 5.95
CA GLY A 149 8.22 -24.52 4.77
C GLY A 149 7.47 -24.03 3.53
N GLN A 150 6.19 -23.65 3.66
CA GLN A 150 5.36 -23.19 2.55
C GLN A 150 5.74 -21.76 2.16
N LYS A 151 5.84 -21.52 0.84
CA LYS A 151 6.04 -20.20 0.28
C LYS A 151 4.71 -19.64 -0.22
N ILE A 152 4.38 -18.41 0.17
CA ILE A 152 3.24 -17.68 -0.38
C ILE A 152 3.57 -17.25 -1.82
N THR A 153 2.85 -17.83 -2.78
CA THR A 153 2.92 -17.47 -4.20
C THR A 153 1.68 -16.73 -4.68
N ALA A 154 0.58 -16.78 -3.93
CA ALA A 154 -0.67 -16.08 -4.24
C ALA A 154 -1.30 -15.44 -2.99
N PRO A 155 -1.94 -14.25 -3.13
CA PRO A 155 -2.62 -13.59 -2.00
C PRO A 155 -3.67 -14.45 -1.30
N ALA A 156 -4.33 -15.35 -2.02
CA ALA A 156 -5.34 -16.26 -1.46
C ALA A 156 -4.75 -17.20 -0.39
N GLN A 157 -3.45 -17.50 -0.45
CA GLN A 157 -2.76 -18.35 0.52
C GLN A 157 -2.52 -17.64 1.86
N LEU A 158 -2.72 -16.32 1.94
CA LEU A 158 -2.70 -15.62 3.22
C LEU A 158 -3.81 -16.13 4.16
N ALA A 159 -4.86 -16.78 3.64
CA ALA A 159 -5.87 -17.44 4.45
C ALA A 159 -5.28 -18.60 5.28
N GLU A 160 -4.26 -19.29 4.76
CA GLU A 160 -3.60 -20.42 5.44
C GLU A 160 -2.99 -19.98 6.78
N MET A 161 -2.55 -18.73 6.87
CA MET A 161 -2.03 -18.14 8.11
C MET A 161 -3.06 -18.08 9.23
N LEU A 162 -4.36 -18.02 8.92
CA LEU A 162 -5.45 -17.92 9.89
C LEU A 162 -6.11 -19.27 10.20
N VAL A 163 -5.80 -20.32 9.42
CA VAL A 163 -6.42 -21.66 9.55
C VAL A 163 -6.27 -22.26 10.95
N PRO A 164 -5.12 -22.15 11.66
CA PRO A 164 -4.96 -22.78 12.97
C PRO A 164 -6.03 -22.39 13.99
N ILE A 165 -6.55 -21.15 13.91
CA ILE A 165 -7.54 -20.62 14.86
C ILE A 165 -8.93 -20.48 14.23
N MET A 166 -9.00 -20.07 12.97
CA MET A 166 -10.28 -19.79 12.29
C MET A 166 -10.81 -20.99 11.49
N GLY A 167 -10.03 -22.05 11.35
CA GLY A 167 -10.39 -23.26 10.61
C GLY A 167 -10.91 -22.95 9.20
N ASN A 168 -12.02 -23.56 8.83
CA ASN A 168 -12.65 -23.38 7.52
C ASN A 168 -13.17 -21.94 7.26
N ALA A 169 -13.34 -21.12 8.30
CA ALA A 169 -13.78 -19.73 8.15
C ALA A 169 -12.67 -18.81 7.61
N ALA A 170 -11.40 -19.21 7.75
CA ALA A 170 -10.23 -18.44 7.35
C ALA A 170 -10.30 -17.93 5.89
N LYS A 171 -10.73 -18.80 4.96
CA LYS A 171 -10.88 -18.44 3.53
C LYS A 171 -11.92 -17.36 3.28
N TYR A 172 -13.00 -17.33 4.05
CA TYR A 172 -14.06 -16.34 3.89
C TYR A 172 -13.65 -15.00 4.51
N ILE A 173 -13.08 -15.05 5.72
CA ILE A 173 -12.57 -13.87 6.42
C ILE A 173 -11.48 -13.20 5.57
N MET A 174 -10.50 -13.97 5.11
CA MET A 174 -9.43 -13.46 4.25
C MET A 174 -9.95 -12.97 2.90
N GLY A 175 -10.92 -13.67 2.30
CA GLY A 175 -11.54 -13.24 1.06
C GLY A 175 -12.19 -11.86 1.15
N VAL A 176 -12.97 -11.61 2.22
CA VAL A 176 -13.58 -10.31 2.49
C VAL A 176 -12.52 -9.24 2.77
N ALA A 177 -11.49 -9.56 3.54
CA ALA A 177 -10.38 -8.64 3.83
C ALA A 177 -9.62 -8.23 2.57
N LEU A 178 -9.27 -9.19 1.71
CA LEU A 178 -8.58 -8.94 0.44
C LEU A 178 -9.44 -8.13 -0.53
N LEU A 179 -10.75 -8.39 -0.58
CA LEU A 179 -11.69 -7.61 -1.38
C LEU A 179 -11.73 -6.15 -0.90
N GLY A 180 -11.86 -5.94 0.41
CA GLY A 180 -11.85 -4.60 1.02
C GLY A 180 -10.54 -3.85 0.78
N ALA A 181 -9.40 -4.53 0.93
CA ALA A 181 -8.07 -3.97 0.67
C ALA A 181 -7.88 -3.59 -0.81
N GLY A 182 -8.26 -4.47 -1.73
CA GLY A 182 -8.20 -4.21 -3.16
C GLY A 182 -9.08 -3.02 -3.58
N PHE A 183 -10.31 -2.97 -3.06
CA PHE A 183 -11.22 -1.86 -3.30
C PHE A 183 -10.70 -0.52 -2.78
N SER A 184 -10.23 -0.48 -1.53
CA SER A 184 -9.64 0.71 -0.92
C SER A 184 -8.44 1.23 -1.70
N SER A 185 -7.57 0.31 -2.14
CA SER A 185 -6.36 0.62 -2.89
C SER A 185 -6.68 1.17 -4.28
N LEU A 186 -7.66 0.58 -4.98
CA LEU A 186 -8.09 1.06 -6.30
C LEU A 186 -8.62 2.50 -6.25
N LEU A 187 -9.53 2.80 -5.30
CA LEU A 187 -10.06 4.15 -5.12
C LEU A 187 -8.95 5.15 -4.76
N GLY A 188 -8.18 4.86 -3.70
CA GLY A 188 -7.18 5.79 -3.17
C GLY A 188 -6.06 6.07 -4.17
N ASN A 189 -5.58 5.05 -4.89
CA ASN A 189 -4.44 5.21 -5.81
C ASN A 189 -4.80 5.96 -7.09
N THR A 190 -5.98 5.71 -7.66
CA THR A 190 -6.40 6.41 -8.88
C THR A 190 -6.75 7.86 -8.59
N GLN A 191 -7.41 8.16 -7.48
CA GLN A 191 -7.62 9.55 -7.02
C GLN A 191 -6.30 10.27 -6.79
N ARG A 192 -5.37 9.66 -6.05
CA ARG A 192 -4.03 10.20 -5.83
C ARG A 192 -3.31 10.50 -7.14
N GLY A 193 -3.30 9.55 -8.07
CA GLY A 193 -2.66 9.74 -9.38
C GLY A 193 -3.25 10.92 -10.14
N MET A 194 -4.58 11.02 -10.19
CA MET A 194 -5.25 12.10 -10.93
C MET A 194 -5.14 13.47 -10.27
N VAL A 195 -5.16 13.53 -8.94
CA VAL A 195 -4.97 14.79 -8.20
C VAL A 195 -3.57 15.32 -8.40
N LEU A 196 -2.55 14.47 -8.27
CA LEU A 196 -1.16 14.89 -8.49
C LEU A 196 -0.91 15.28 -9.96
N LEU A 197 -1.52 14.57 -10.91
CA LEU A 197 -1.44 14.92 -12.33
C LEU A 197 -2.12 16.26 -12.63
N SER A 198 -3.32 16.49 -12.07
CA SER A 198 -4.05 17.75 -12.27
C SER A 198 -3.33 18.92 -11.62
N ALA A 199 -2.75 18.72 -10.43
CA ALA A 199 -1.91 19.72 -9.78
C ALA A 199 -0.68 20.08 -10.63
N GLY A 200 -0.04 19.09 -11.26
CA GLY A 200 1.10 19.32 -12.16
C GLY A 200 0.74 20.13 -13.41
N PHE A 201 -0.51 20.08 -13.85
CA PHE A 201 -1.03 20.90 -14.97
C PHE A 201 -1.72 22.19 -14.52
N ASP A 202 -1.61 22.56 -13.24
CA ASP A 202 -2.29 23.73 -12.65
C ASP A 202 -3.82 23.71 -12.89
N LYS A 203 -4.42 22.52 -12.79
CA LYS A 203 -5.86 22.29 -12.91
C LYS A 203 -6.50 22.07 -11.55
N ASP A 204 -7.84 22.08 -11.53
CA ASP A 204 -8.62 21.79 -10.33
C ASP A 204 -8.24 20.42 -9.73
N THR A 205 -7.97 20.43 -8.42
CA THR A 205 -7.53 19.30 -7.62
C THR A 205 -8.62 18.77 -6.70
N ALA A 206 -9.82 19.38 -6.74
CA ALA A 206 -10.94 18.93 -5.95
C ALA A 206 -11.34 17.50 -6.34
N LEU A 207 -11.52 16.62 -5.35
CA LEU A 207 -11.85 15.21 -5.58
C LEU A 207 -13.16 15.03 -6.33
N GLU A 208 -14.09 15.96 -6.16
CA GLU A 208 -15.38 15.96 -6.85
C GLU A 208 -15.35 16.65 -8.22
N SER A 209 -14.23 17.25 -8.62
CA SER A 209 -14.11 17.92 -9.90
C SER A 209 -14.31 16.95 -11.07
N LYS A 210 -14.91 17.46 -12.15
CA LYS A 210 -15.16 16.67 -13.36
C LYS A 210 -13.85 16.13 -13.95
N ALA A 211 -12.77 16.90 -13.88
CA ALA A 211 -11.45 16.52 -14.37
C ALA A 211 -10.91 15.29 -13.61
N ILE A 212 -10.98 15.28 -12.28
CA ILE A 212 -10.51 14.16 -11.46
C ILE A 212 -11.38 12.93 -11.67
N ARG A 213 -12.71 13.06 -11.65
CA ARG A 213 -13.62 11.91 -11.84
C ARG A 213 -13.49 11.25 -13.20
N VAL A 214 -13.46 12.05 -14.27
CA VAL A 214 -13.28 11.54 -15.64
C VAL A 214 -11.88 10.95 -15.81
N GLY A 215 -10.85 11.60 -15.26
CA GLY A 215 -9.50 11.06 -15.27
C GLY A 215 -9.37 9.73 -14.54
N CYS A 216 -10.02 9.57 -13.38
CA CYS A 216 -10.02 8.30 -12.65
C CYS A 216 -10.71 7.20 -13.46
N LEU A 217 -11.81 7.52 -14.14
CA LEU A 217 -12.51 6.57 -15.01
C LEU A 217 -11.65 6.16 -16.22
N ILE A 218 -10.99 7.11 -16.88
CA ILE A 218 -10.05 6.83 -17.97
C ILE A 218 -8.90 5.94 -17.46
N CYS A 219 -8.31 6.29 -16.32
CA CYS A 219 -7.24 5.52 -15.69
C CYS A 219 -7.69 4.07 -15.42
N LEU A 220 -8.87 3.88 -14.82
CA LEU A 220 -9.42 2.54 -14.57
C LEU A 220 -9.65 1.74 -15.84
N ILE A 221 -10.19 2.35 -16.90
CA ILE A 221 -10.41 1.67 -18.18
C ILE A 221 -9.08 1.25 -18.80
N VAL A 222 -8.09 2.14 -18.81
CA VAL A 222 -6.74 1.83 -19.34
C VAL A 222 -6.10 0.70 -18.54
N THR A 223 -6.13 0.77 -17.21
CA THR A 223 -5.58 -0.29 -16.35
C THR A 223 -6.34 -1.60 -16.53
N MET A 224 -7.66 -1.57 -16.68
CA MET A 224 -8.47 -2.76 -16.96
C MET A 224 -8.07 -3.41 -18.29
N ILE A 225 -7.93 -2.62 -19.36
CA ILE A 225 -7.51 -3.13 -20.67
C ILE A 225 -6.14 -3.79 -20.55
N ILE A 226 -5.17 -3.12 -19.92
CA ILE A 226 -3.83 -3.68 -19.69
C ILE A 226 -3.92 -4.99 -18.91
N CYS A 227 -4.64 -5.02 -17.80
CA CYS A 227 -4.76 -6.20 -16.95
C CYS A 227 -5.41 -7.39 -17.67
N TYR A 228 -6.39 -7.18 -18.54
CA TYR A 228 -7.04 -8.26 -19.28
C TYR A 228 -6.31 -8.64 -20.57
N SER A 229 -5.56 -7.73 -21.19
CA SER A 229 -4.72 -8.03 -22.35
C SER A 229 -3.37 -8.63 -21.95
N TYR A 230 -2.97 -8.50 -20.69
CA TYR A 230 -1.71 -9.04 -20.19
C TYR A 230 -1.79 -10.57 -20.06
N GLY A 231 -1.12 -11.27 -20.98
CA GLY A 231 -1.02 -12.74 -20.96
C GLY A 231 -0.03 -13.30 -19.92
N GLY A 232 0.66 -12.42 -19.18
CA GLY A 232 1.58 -12.79 -18.09
C GLY A 232 0.87 -12.99 -16.74
N SER A 233 1.65 -13.18 -15.68
CA SER A 233 1.08 -13.41 -14.34
C SER A 233 0.73 -12.11 -13.60
N PRO A 234 -0.33 -12.09 -12.76
CA PRO A 234 -0.66 -10.90 -11.95
C PRO A 234 0.49 -10.41 -11.06
N THR A 235 1.35 -11.32 -10.61
CA THR A 235 2.54 -10.98 -9.81
C THR A 235 3.56 -10.19 -10.62
N GLN A 236 3.70 -10.42 -11.93
CA GLN A 236 4.55 -9.61 -12.81
C GLN A 236 4.03 -8.19 -12.99
N LEU A 237 2.70 -8.00 -13.10
CA LEU A 237 2.10 -6.66 -13.13
C LEU A 237 2.37 -5.89 -11.83
N ILE A 238 2.28 -6.56 -10.68
CA ILE A 238 2.61 -5.97 -9.37
C ILE A 238 4.10 -5.58 -9.34
N LEU A 239 4.99 -6.44 -9.83
CA LEU A 239 6.42 -6.14 -9.94
C LEU A 239 6.69 -4.92 -10.83
N MET A 240 6.07 -4.83 -12.02
CA MET A 240 6.17 -3.68 -12.91
C MET A 240 5.70 -2.37 -12.23
N ALA A 241 4.57 -2.42 -11.51
CA ALA A 241 4.06 -1.27 -10.78
C ALA A 241 5.03 -0.82 -9.66
N ASN A 242 5.70 -1.77 -9.00
CA ASN A 242 6.73 -1.48 -7.99
C ASN A 242 7.98 -0.83 -8.59
N VAL A 243 8.41 -1.23 -9.80
CA VAL A 243 9.50 -0.56 -10.52
C VAL A 243 9.13 0.91 -10.77
N ALA A 244 7.95 1.16 -11.34
CA ALA A 244 7.50 2.53 -11.63
C ALA A 244 7.43 3.39 -10.36
N THR A 245 6.94 2.82 -9.27
CA THR A 245 6.89 3.50 -7.95
C THR A 245 8.30 3.79 -7.42
N SER A 246 9.24 2.86 -7.59
CA SER A 246 10.63 3.03 -7.16
C SER A 246 11.34 4.17 -7.90
N ILE A 247 10.94 4.46 -9.16
CA ILE A 247 11.45 5.59 -9.95
C ILE A 247 10.78 6.91 -9.53
N ALA A 248 9.46 6.90 -9.29
CA ALA A 248 8.72 8.11 -8.93
C ALA A 248 9.07 8.64 -7.52
N THR A 249 9.38 7.75 -6.58
CA THR A 249 9.59 8.08 -5.17
C THR A 249 10.77 9.03 -4.92
N PRO A 250 11.97 8.84 -5.50
CA PRO A 250 13.07 9.79 -5.40
C PRO A 250 12.72 11.18 -5.91
N VAL A 251 12.03 11.27 -7.06
CA VAL A 251 11.65 12.56 -7.65
C VAL A 251 10.73 13.32 -6.70
N ALA A 252 9.69 12.64 -6.20
CA ALA A 252 8.79 13.19 -5.18
C ALA A 252 9.53 13.60 -3.90
N GLY A 253 10.44 12.73 -3.41
CA GLY A 253 11.22 12.97 -2.20
C GLY A 253 12.13 14.18 -2.29
N LEU A 254 12.75 14.40 -3.45
CA LEU A 254 13.60 15.56 -3.71
C LEU A 254 12.80 16.87 -3.57
N PHE A 255 11.63 16.96 -4.21
CA PHE A 255 10.82 18.18 -4.15
C PHE A 255 10.30 18.46 -2.73
N ILE A 256 9.92 17.44 -1.96
CA ILE A 256 9.56 17.61 -0.55
C ILE A 256 10.76 18.11 0.25
N LEU A 257 11.94 17.53 0.04
CA LEU A 257 13.15 17.94 0.72
C LEU A 257 13.44 19.42 0.44
N LEU A 258 13.46 19.83 -0.83
CA LEU A 258 13.66 21.22 -1.22
C LEU A 258 12.62 22.15 -0.58
N LEU A 259 11.35 21.74 -0.54
CA LEU A 259 10.27 22.49 0.07
C LEU A 259 10.43 22.64 1.60
N LEU A 260 10.92 21.62 2.31
CA LEU A 260 11.18 21.70 3.75
C LEU A 260 12.36 22.61 4.08
N TRP A 261 13.36 22.67 3.20
CA TRP A 261 14.55 23.51 3.36
C TRP A 261 14.35 24.96 2.91
N ARG A 262 13.28 25.24 2.14
CA ARG A 262 12.87 26.61 1.80
C ARG A 262 12.60 27.46 3.04
N LYS A 263 13.05 28.72 2.98
CA LYS A 263 12.97 29.67 4.09
C LYS A 263 11.59 30.34 4.20
N ASP A 264 10.94 30.56 3.07
CA ASP A 264 9.63 31.21 2.93
C ASP A 264 8.47 30.31 3.39
N VAL A 265 8.58 28.99 3.22
CA VAL A 265 7.49 28.05 3.56
C VAL A 265 7.19 28.01 5.07
N ASN A 266 8.22 28.18 5.90
CA ASN A 266 8.10 28.16 7.37
C ASN A 266 8.22 29.56 7.99
N GLU A 267 8.04 30.61 7.19
CA GLU A 267 8.10 31.98 7.67
C GLU A 267 7.01 32.22 8.74
N GLY A 268 7.37 32.86 9.85
CA GLY A 268 6.48 33.05 11.00
C GLY A 268 6.39 31.87 11.98
N TYR A 269 7.05 30.73 11.70
CA TYR A 269 7.02 29.54 12.57
C TYR A 269 8.42 29.03 12.91
N LYS A 270 8.52 28.26 14.00
CA LYS A 270 9.77 27.60 14.39
C LYS A 270 10.19 26.62 13.30
N LYS A 271 11.40 26.79 12.76
CA LYS A 271 11.97 25.91 11.75
C LYS A 271 12.00 24.47 12.27
N PRO A 272 11.40 23.49 11.57
CA PRO A 272 11.35 22.12 12.04
C PRO A 272 12.68 21.39 11.73
N THR A 273 13.75 21.75 12.44
CA THR A 273 15.11 21.27 12.18
C THR A 273 15.23 19.74 12.27
N ALA A 274 14.56 19.11 13.24
CA ALA A 274 14.52 17.66 13.36
C ALA A 274 13.88 17.02 12.11
N LEU A 275 12.72 17.53 11.67
CA LEU A 275 12.04 17.03 10.47
C LEU A 275 12.91 17.17 9.22
N ARG A 276 13.61 18.30 9.06
CA ARG A 276 14.54 18.53 7.94
C ARG A 276 15.64 17.48 7.91
N ILE A 277 16.29 17.23 9.04
CA ILE A 277 17.38 16.24 9.14
C ILE A 277 16.84 14.82 8.88
N CYS A 278 15.74 14.43 9.53
CA CYS A 278 15.12 13.12 9.34
C CYS A 278 14.70 12.90 7.88
N MET A 279 14.15 13.92 7.21
CA MET A 279 13.78 13.83 5.80
C MET A 279 14.99 13.77 4.87
N THR A 280 16.08 14.48 5.17
CA THR A 280 17.34 14.34 4.42
C THR A 280 17.89 12.91 4.52
N ILE A 281 17.95 12.35 5.73
CA ILE A 281 18.41 10.97 5.96
C ILE A 281 17.51 9.98 5.21
N SER A 282 16.19 10.13 5.35
CA SER A 282 15.20 9.27 4.68
C SER A 282 15.32 9.35 3.16
N TYR A 283 15.58 10.54 2.61
CA TYR A 283 15.77 10.74 1.18
C TYR A 283 17.04 10.04 0.66
N ILE A 284 18.17 10.18 1.38
CA ILE A 284 19.41 9.46 1.04
C ILE A 284 19.18 7.94 1.07
N PHE A 285 18.46 7.46 2.08
CA PHE A 285 18.10 6.05 2.18
C PHE A 285 17.24 5.61 0.99
N VAL A 286 16.20 6.35 0.62
CA VAL A 286 15.36 6.08 -0.56
C VAL A 286 16.18 6.04 -1.85
N LEU A 287 17.17 6.93 -2.03
CA LEU A 287 18.06 6.88 -3.20
C LEU A 287 18.83 5.56 -3.27
N PHE A 288 19.37 5.10 -2.14
CA PHE A 288 20.04 3.81 -2.05
C PHE A 288 19.07 2.66 -2.37
N MET A 289 17.85 2.70 -1.83
CA MET A 289 16.83 1.70 -2.10
C MET A 289 16.43 1.65 -3.56
N THR A 290 16.18 2.79 -4.19
CA THR A 290 15.83 2.86 -5.61
C THR A 290 16.97 2.33 -6.46
N PHE A 291 18.22 2.67 -6.14
CA PHE A 291 19.37 2.13 -6.86
C PHE A 291 19.44 0.59 -6.74
N SER A 292 19.27 0.05 -5.52
CA SER A 292 19.23 -1.40 -5.28
C SER A 292 18.06 -2.06 -6.01
N ALA A 293 16.86 -1.50 -5.93
CA ALA A 293 15.66 -2.01 -6.58
C ALA A 293 15.80 -2.01 -8.10
N LEU A 294 16.30 -0.93 -8.70
CA LEU A 294 16.52 -0.86 -10.15
C LEU A 294 17.60 -1.85 -10.59
N LYS A 295 18.69 -1.99 -9.84
CA LYS A 295 19.74 -2.99 -10.14
C LYS A 295 19.19 -4.42 -10.15
N THR A 296 18.27 -4.76 -9.26
CA THR A 296 17.69 -6.11 -9.17
C THR A 296 16.51 -6.30 -10.11
N GLN A 297 15.64 -5.31 -10.26
CA GLN A 297 14.38 -5.43 -10.99
C GLN A 297 14.51 -5.16 -12.49
N ILE A 298 15.43 -4.29 -12.95
CA ILE A 298 15.64 -4.05 -14.39
C ILE A 298 16.05 -5.33 -15.12
N PRO A 299 17.03 -6.13 -14.64
CA PRO A 299 17.37 -7.40 -15.30
C PRO A 299 16.20 -8.38 -15.33
N ASN A 300 15.45 -8.50 -14.24
CA ASN A 300 14.26 -9.37 -14.17
C ASN A 300 13.15 -8.92 -15.11
N LEU A 301 12.96 -7.60 -15.25
CA LEU A 301 11.99 -7.01 -16.16
C LEU A 301 12.40 -7.27 -17.62
N ILE A 302 13.67 -7.04 -17.95
CA ILE A 302 14.21 -7.34 -19.28
C ILE A 302 13.99 -8.81 -19.59
N GLN A 303 14.41 -9.72 -18.70
CA GLN A 303 14.25 -11.16 -18.89
C GLN A 303 12.78 -11.60 -19.02
N SER A 304 11.86 -10.95 -18.29
CA SER A 304 10.42 -11.20 -18.42
C SER A 304 9.85 -10.71 -19.74
N ILE A 305 10.33 -9.59 -20.27
CA ILE A 305 9.92 -9.05 -21.57
C ILE A 305 10.52 -9.90 -22.71
N THR A 306 11.79 -10.29 -22.61
CA THR A 306 12.46 -11.13 -23.62
C THR A 306 11.96 -12.56 -23.65
N SER A 307 11.25 -13.04 -22.61
CA SER A 307 10.58 -14.36 -22.61
C SER A 307 9.13 -14.30 -23.10
N LEU A 308 8.61 -13.09 -23.33
CA LEU A 308 7.31 -12.83 -23.94
C LEU A 308 7.39 -12.75 -25.49
N PHE A 309 8.60 -12.64 -26.04
CA PHE A 309 8.93 -12.69 -27.47
C PHE A 309 9.78 -13.92 -27.78
#